data_AF-A0A370TK67-F1
#
_entry.id   AF-A0A370TK67-F1
#
_cell.length_a   1.000
_cell.length_b   1.000
_cell.length_c   1.000
_cell.angle_alpha   90.00
_cell.angle_beta   90.00
_cell.angle_gamma   90.00
#
_symmetry.space_group_name_H-M   'P 1'
#
loop_
_entity.id
_entity.type
_entity.pdbx_description
1 polymer ?
#
loop_
_entity_poly.entity_id
_entity_poly.type
_entity_poly.pdbx_seq_one_letter_code
_entity_poly.pdbx_strand_id
1 'polypeptide(L)'
;MTGFTFQLLALLCTVLGLVSAESSGNIKLHKSCAQFGGIIDDIFNDIVNQTTVVHQKMRRVQANDPATSLPERTVVLNTFDSFFGLGKGGDVCAKNVIDTLDVVMNLRANEPRFTIYCSEDGLYHKTETNNKGGPIVESPGFQWIFQDPDAPDIRPQRMALGFMRCVDTAANGLIQVAYVSDRERIILCPSFASLPDRSANPHIPLPDGTQLDDQRSKTTTMFHELLHIMAPDMVGDQSGGVAKGGERYNFAGIHSLAGPPDSVRNPHSIAMYCLALWLGGNDWSTGVARPYPL
;
A
#
# COMPACT_ATOMS: atom_id res chain seq x y z
N MET A 1 54.35 -38.87 13.46
CA MET A 1 54.12 -37.66 12.65
C MET A 1 52.68 -37.68 12.17
N THR A 2 51.83 -36.87 12.81
CA THR A 2 50.40 -36.50 12.54
C THR A 2 49.89 -35.99 13.90
N GLY A 3 49.66 -34.69 14.13
CA GLY A 3 48.40 -33.96 13.85
C GLY A 3 47.34 -34.36 14.90
N PHE A 4 46.65 -33.53 15.66
CA PHE A 4 46.23 -32.13 15.55
C PHE A 4 45.80 -31.64 16.96
N THR A 5 46.13 -30.41 17.32
CA THR A 5 45.53 -29.64 18.41
C THR A 5 44.43 -28.75 17.82
N PHE A 6 43.17 -28.94 18.21
CA PHE A 6 42.08 -27.99 17.96
C PHE A 6 41.25 -27.82 19.24
N GLN A 7 41.67 -26.86 20.06
CA GLN A 7 40.84 -26.22 21.09
C GLN A 7 41.31 -24.77 21.18
N LEU A 8 40.66 -23.86 20.46
CA LEU A 8 40.38 -22.47 20.87
C LEU A 8 39.83 -21.71 19.64
N LEU A 9 38.51 -21.61 19.50
CA LEU A 9 37.82 -20.54 18.74
C LEU A 9 36.31 -20.77 18.80
N ALA A 10 35.76 -20.67 20.01
CA ALA A 10 34.32 -20.63 20.24
C ALA A 10 34.02 -19.59 21.31
N LEU A 11 34.46 -18.33 21.10
CA LEU A 11 34.07 -17.21 21.94
C LEU A 11 34.35 -15.86 21.27
N LEU A 12 33.78 -15.59 20.09
CA LEU A 12 33.81 -14.26 19.46
C LEU A 12 32.82 -14.08 18.29
N CYS A 13 31.54 -14.46 18.49
CA CYS A 13 30.46 -14.17 17.53
C CYS A 13 29.18 -13.61 18.19
N THR A 14 29.32 -12.82 19.26
CA THR A 14 28.14 -12.23 19.95
C THR A 14 28.18 -10.71 20.10
N VAL A 15 29.05 -10.01 19.38
CA VAL A 15 29.04 -8.55 19.31
C VAL A 15 29.40 -8.16 17.88
N LEU A 16 28.54 -7.37 17.24
CA LEU A 16 28.56 -6.93 15.82
C LEU A 16 27.67 -7.78 14.88
N GLY A 17 26.36 -7.56 15.02
CA GLY A 17 25.35 -8.01 14.06
C GLY A 17 24.15 -7.08 14.01
N LEU A 18 24.30 -5.78 14.33
CA LEU A 18 23.42 -4.76 13.76
C LEU A 18 23.81 -4.62 12.30
N VAL A 19 23.33 -5.55 11.47
CA VAL A 19 23.24 -5.31 10.04
C VAL A 19 22.13 -4.26 9.92
N SER A 20 22.52 -2.99 9.94
CA SER A 20 21.70 -1.96 9.34
C SER A 20 21.50 -2.40 7.90
N ALA A 21 20.32 -2.93 7.58
CA ALA A 21 19.90 -3.07 6.19
C ALA A 21 20.04 -1.67 5.58
N GLU A 22 21.08 -1.47 4.77
CA GLU A 22 21.17 -0.26 3.95
C GLU A 22 19.95 -0.28 3.05
N SER A 23 18.95 0.52 3.43
CA SER A 23 17.74 0.71 2.65
C SER A 23 18.17 1.08 1.23
N SER A 24 17.71 0.31 0.24
CA SER A 24 17.95 0.61 -1.18
C SER A 24 17.70 2.10 -1.43
N GLY A 25 18.68 2.81 -2.00
CA GLY A 25 18.86 4.28 -1.89
C GLY A 25 17.69 5.20 -2.29
N ASN A 26 16.56 4.67 -2.74
CA ASN A 26 15.35 5.41 -3.06
C ASN A 26 14.26 5.35 -1.98
N ILE A 27 14.28 4.39 -1.05
CA ILE A 27 13.30 4.29 0.03
C ILE A 27 14.02 4.50 1.35
N LYS A 28 13.63 5.52 2.10
CA LYS A 28 14.21 5.81 3.41
C LYS A 28 13.23 5.44 4.52
N LEU A 29 13.72 4.81 5.57
CA LEU A 29 12.95 4.62 6.80
C LEU A 29 13.37 5.70 7.80
N HIS A 30 12.40 6.48 8.26
CA HIS A 30 12.63 7.44 9.33
C HIS A 30 12.90 6.70 10.66
N LYS A 31 13.61 7.34 11.60
CA LYS A 31 13.99 6.69 12.88
C LYS A 31 12.78 6.23 13.71
N SER A 32 11.60 6.84 13.51
CA SER A 32 10.35 6.42 14.16
C SER A 32 9.93 4.99 13.76
N CYS A 33 10.51 4.44 12.69
CA CYS A 33 10.28 3.07 12.24
C CYS A 33 11.10 2.00 12.96
N ALA A 34 11.92 2.36 13.96
CA ALA A 34 12.73 1.40 14.71
C ALA A 34 11.92 0.21 15.25
N GLN A 35 10.66 0.43 15.67
CA GLN A 35 9.77 -0.61 16.17
C GLN A 35 9.32 -1.63 15.11
N PHE A 36 9.39 -1.27 13.83
CA PHE A 36 9.01 -2.15 12.72
C PHE A 36 10.19 -2.97 12.18
N GLY A 37 11.42 -2.75 12.67
CA GLY A 37 12.60 -3.55 12.31
C GLY A 37 12.74 -3.80 10.80
N GLY A 38 13.11 -5.03 10.43
CA GLY A 38 13.16 -5.48 9.03
C GLY A 38 11.80 -5.83 8.40
N ILE A 39 10.68 -5.63 9.11
CA ILE A 39 9.34 -6.01 8.61
C ILE A 39 8.94 -5.15 7.41
N ILE A 40 9.37 -3.89 7.35
CA ILE A 40 9.06 -3.02 6.20
C ILE A 40 9.72 -3.54 4.91
N ASP A 41 10.95 -4.04 4.98
CA ASP A 41 11.61 -4.68 3.85
C ASP A 41 10.89 -5.95 3.40
N ASP A 42 10.44 -6.77 4.36
CA ASP A 42 9.63 -7.97 4.08
C ASP A 42 8.31 -7.62 3.41
N ILE A 43 7.64 -6.56 3.88
CA ILE A 43 6.40 -6.04 3.27
C ILE A 43 6.66 -5.64 1.82
N PHE A 44 7.73 -4.91 1.52
CA PHE A 44 8.04 -4.55 0.14
C PHE A 44 8.30 -5.77 -0.75
N ASN A 45 9.01 -6.77 -0.22
CA ASN A 45 9.24 -8.01 -0.94
C ASN A 45 7.91 -8.75 -1.20
N ASP A 46 7.00 -8.77 -0.23
CA ASP A 46 5.66 -9.36 -0.39
C ASP A 46 4.85 -8.62 -1.47
N ILE A 47 4.86 -7.27 -1.47
CA ILE A 47 4.21 -6.46 -2.50
C ILE A 47 4.77 -6.77 -3.89
N VAL A 48 6.10 -6.82 -4.05
CA VAL A 48 6.74 -7.12 -5.33
C VAL A 48 6.38 -8.54 -5.78
N ASN A 49 6.41 -9.53 -4.89
CA ASN A 49 6.04 -10.91 -5.21
C ASN A 49 4.57 -11.03 -5.62
N GLN A 50 3.69 -10.42 -4.83
CA GLN A 50 2.25 -10.37 -5.08
C GLN A 50 1.95 -9.75 -6.46
N THR A 51 2.53 -8.58 -6.70
CA THR A 51 2.40 -7.85 -7.97
C THR A 51 2.93 -8.66 -9.14
N THR A 52 4.08 -9.34 -8.97
CA THR A 52 4.70 -10.18 -10.01
C THR A 52 3.79 -11.34 -10.41
N VAL A 53 3.23 -12.06 -9.43
CA VAL A 53 2.31 -13.19 -9.70
C VAL A 53 1.06 -12.71 -10.43
N VAL A 54 0.45 -11.62 -9.95
CA VAL A 54 -0.77 -11.06 -10.54
C VAL A 54 -0.51 -10.56 -11.95
N HIS A 55 0.58 -9.81 -12.15
CA HIS A 55 1.00 -9.32 -13.45
C HIS A 55 1.20 -10.46 -14.46
N GLN A 56 1.90 -11.54 -14.07
CA GLN A 56 2.08 -12.72 -14.92
C GLN A 56 0.75 -13.37 -15.31
N LYS A 57 -0.18 -13.54 -14.36
CA LYS A 57 -1.52 -14.08 -14.64
C LYS A 57 -2.27 -13.23 -15.66
N MET A 58 -2.30 -11.90 -15.46
CA MET A 58 -2.96 -10.97 -16.37
C MET A 58 -2.35 -11.02 -17.78
N ARG A 59 -1.02 -11.01 -17.89
CA ARG A 59 -0.30 -11.07 -19.17
C ARG A 59 -0.60 -12.36 -19.94
N ARG A 60 -0.62 -13.52 -19.27
CA ARG A 60 -0.96 -14.80 -19.90
C ARG A 60 -2.39 -14.83 -20.43
N VAL A 61 -3.34 -14.32 -19.62
CA VAL A 61 -4.74 -14.21 -20.04
C VAL A 61 -4.90 -13.27 -21.23
N GLN A 62 -4.29 -12.08 -21.21
CA GLN A 62 -4.32 -11.13 -22.33
C GLN A 62 -3.67 -11.69 -23.61
N ALA A 63 -2.58 -12.41 -23.48
CA ALA A 63 -1.90 -13.05 -24.60
C ALA A 63 -2.66 -14.28 -25.15
N ASN A 64 -3.77 -14.67 -24.53
CA ASN A 64 -4.49 -15.91 -24.81
C ASN A 64 -3.59 -17.16 -24.74
N ASP A 65 -2.63 -17.17 -23.81
CA ASP A 65 -1.64 -18.24 -23.68
C ASP A 65 -2.35 -19.62 -23.53
N PRO A 66 -2.08 -20.59 -24.43
CA PRO A 66 -2.71 -21.91 -24.39
C PRO A 66 -2.35 -22.74 -23.15
N ALA A 67 -1.26 -22.38 -22.43
CA ALA A 67 -0.91 -23.02 -21.16
C ALA A 67 -1.78 -22.52 -19.98
N THR A 68 -2.54 -21.43 -20.16
CA THR A 68 -3.45 -20.94 -19.12
C THR A 68 -4.70 -21.81 -19.07
N SER A 69 -4.91 -22.46 -17.93
CA SER A 69 -6.10 -23.29 -17.73
C SER A 69 -7.39 -22.46 -17.84
N LEU A 70 -8.49 -23.08 -18.28
CA LEU A 70 -9.79 -22.40 -18.34
C LEU A 70 -10.23 -21.87 -16.96
N PRO A 71 -10.10 -22.63 -15.84
CA PRO A 71 -10.40 -22.11 -14.51
C PRO A 71 -9.58 -20.87 -14.14
N GLU A 72 -8.27 -20.87 -14.37
CA GLU A 72 -7.40 -19.72 -14.09
C GLU A 72 -7.83 -18.49 -14.91
N ARG A 73 -8.10 -18.68 -16.21
CA ARG A 73 -8.57 -17.62 -17.09
C ARG A 73 -9.88 -17.01 -16.59
N THR A 74 -10.85 -17.84 -16.20
CA THR A 74 -12.14 -17.36 -15.70
C THR A 74 -11.98 -16.60 -14.38
N VAL A 75 -11.19 -17.11 -13.43
CA VAL A 75 -10.96 -16.43 -12.15
C VAL A 75 -10.32 -15.05 -12.37
N VAL A 76 -9.32 -14.96 -13.24
CA VAL A 76 -8.65 -13.68 -13.54
C VAL A 76 -9.62 -12.68 -14.17
N LEU A 77 -10.43 -13.10 -15.14
CA LEU A 77 -11.38 -12.22 -15.84
C LEU A 77 -12.56 -11.81 -14.97
N ASN A 78 -13.19 -12.74 -14.24
CA ASN A 78 -14.32 -12.44 -13.35
C ASN A 78 -13.88 -11.53 -12.19
N THR A 79 -12.70 -11.80 -11.63
CA THR A 79 -12.13 -10.95 -10.59
C THR A 79 -11.81 -9.58 -11.18
N PHE A 80 -11.24 -9.49 -12.39
CA PHE A 80 -10.97 -8.19 -13.02
C PHE A 80 -12.25 -7.39 -13.24
N ASP A 81 -13.32 -8.02 -13.74
CA ASP A 81 -14.62 -7.38 -13.96
C ASP A 81 -15.20 -6.79 -12.66
N SER A 82 -15.04 -7.50 -11.56
CA SER A 82 -15.64 -7.12 -10.28
C SER A 82 -14.99 -5.90 -9.63
N PHE A 83 -13.70 -5.68 -9.93
CA PHE A 83 -12.93 -4.53 -9.43
C PHE A 83 -12.92 -3.35 -10.40
N PHE A 84 -12.91 -3.62 -11.71
CA PHE A 84 -12.65 -2.59 -12.70
C PHE A 84 -13.76 -2.38 -13.71
N GLY A 85 -14.69 -3.33 -13.87
CA GLY A 85 -15.76 -3.32 -14.86
C GLY A 85 -15.23 -3.52 -16.30
N LEU A 86 -15.57 -4.63 -16.94
CA LEU A 86 -15.22 -4.98 -18.33
C LEU A 86 -16.17 -4.33 -19.35
N GLY A 87 -16.66 -3.11 -19.08
CA GLY A 87 -17.41 -2.33 -20.06
C GLY A 87 -16.61 -2.05 -21.35
N LYS A 88 -17.15 -1.19 -22.22
CA LYS A 88 -16.41 -0.73 -23.41
C LYS A 88 -15.05 -0.15 -22.98
N GLY A 89 -13.95 -0.76 -23.43
CA GLY A 89 -12.59 -0.36 -23.06
C GLY A 89 -11.85 -1.30 -22.10
N GLY A 90 -12.36 -2.52 -21.85
CA GLY A 90 -11.72 -3.53 -21.00
C GLY A 90 -10.22 -3.76 -21.29
N ASP A 91 -9.81 -3.78 -22.56
CA ASP A 91 -8.39 -3.95 -22.94
C ASP A 91 -7.52 -2.77 -22.48
N VAL A 92 -8.01 -1.54 -22.62
CA VAL A 92 -7.30 -0.33 -22.17
C VAL A 92 -7.22 -0.31 -20.64
N CYS A 93 -8.31 -0.68 -19.98
CA CYS A 93 -8.40 -0.81 -18.53
C CYS A 93 -7.36 -1.82 -18.01
N ALA A 94 -7.35 -3.02 -18.60
CA ALA A 94 -6.42 -4.08 -18.22
C ALA A 94 -4.97 -3.69 -18.52
N LYS A 95 -4.71 -2.98 -19.62
CA LYS A 95 -3.39 -2.41 -19.90
C LYS A 95 -2.94 -1.41 -18.83
N ASN A 96 -3.81 -0.49 -18.40
CA ASN A 96 -3.46 0.50 -17.37
C ASN A 96 -3.13 -0.16 -16.03
N VAL A 97 -3.90 -1.19 -15.65
CA VAL A 97 -3.60 -1.98 -14.44
C VAL A 97 -2.24 -2.67 -14.60
N ILE A 98 -1.99 -3.35 -15.72
CA ILE A 98 -0.69 -4.00 -15.99
C ILE A 98 0.47 -3.02 -15.95
N ASP A 99 0.36 -1.85 -16.60
CA ASP A 99 1.40 -0.82 -16.61
C ASP A 99 1.67 -0.33 -15.17
N THR A 100 0.62 -0.21 -14.34
CA THR A 100 0.75 0.15 -12.92
C THR A 100 1.49 -0.95 -12.14
N LEU A 101 1.15 -2.22 -12.37
CA LEU A 101 1.84 -3.35 -11.75
C LEU A 101 3.31 -3.40 -12.17
N ASP A 102 3.64 -3.11 -13.43
CA ASP A 102 5.01 -3.01 -13.93
C ASP A 102 5.82 -1.95 -13.16
N VAL A 103 5.22 -0.79 -12.83
CA VAL A 103 5.88 0.24 -12.00
C VAL A 103 6.14 -0.28 -10.58
N VAL A 104 5.17 -0.96 -9.97
CA VAL A 104 5.30 -1.46 -8.59
C VAL A 104 6.27 -2.65 -8.48
N MET A 105 6.32 -3.55 -9.47
CA MET A 105 7.31 -4.63 -9.53
C MET A 105 8.75 -4.10 -9.54
N ASN A 106 8.93 -2.90 -10.10
CA ASN A 106 10.23 -2.22 -10.18
C ASN A 106 10.40 -1.18 -9.07
N LEU A 107 9.67 -1.29 -7.94
CA LEU A 107 9.68 -0.34 -6.83
C LEU A 107 11.10 0.07 -6.37
N ARG A 108 12.03 -0.89 -6.25
CA ARG A 108 13.41 -0.60 -5.83
C ARG A 108 14.29 0.02 -6.92
N ALA A 109 13.92 -0.16 -8.18
CA ALA A 109 14.65 0.36 -9.34
C ALA A 109 14.13 1.72 -9.82
N ASN A 110 12.87 2.04 -9.52
CA ASN A 110 12.20 3.27 -9.94
C ASN A 110 12.53 4.45 -9.02
N GLU A 111 12.56 5.65 -9.60
CA GLU A 111 12.39 6.92 -8.86
C GLU A 111 10.89 7.18 -8.80
N PRO A 112 10.32 7.19 -7.59
CA PRO A 112 10.52 8.31 -6.68
C PRO A 112 11.27 7.95 -5.40
N ARG A 113 11.94 8.96 -4.85
CA ARG A 113 12.53 8.86 -3.52
C ARG A 113 11.49 9.25 -2.48
N PHE A 114 11.18 8.36 -1.55
CA PHE A 114 10.24 8.67 -0.47
C PHE A 114 10.74 8.17 0.88
N THR A 115 10.22 8.79 1.93
CA THR A 115 10.50 8.43 3.32
C THR A 115 9.25 7.88 3.98
N ILE A 116 9.38 6.74 4.67
CA ILE A 116 8.33 6.20 5.53
C ILE A 116 8.56 6.69 6.95
N TYR A 117 7.51 7.25 7.55
CA TYR A 117 7.45 7.62 8.96
C TYR A 117 6.47 6.69 9.65
N CYS A 118 6.88 6.09 10.76
CA CYS A 118 6.07 5.11 11.48
C CYS A 118 5.39 5.69 12.74
N SER A 119 5.47 7.00 12.89
CA SER A 119 4.73 7.84 13.81
C SER A 119 4.82 9.26 13.28
N GLU A 120 3.78 10.05 13.50
CA GLU A 120 3.75 11.49 13.25
C GLU A 120 4.09 12.35 14.47
N ASP A 121 4.44 11.72 15.59
CA ASP A 121 4.76 12.41 16.83
C ASP A 121 5.95 13.35 16.63
N GLY A 122 5.71 14.64 16.89
CA GLY A 122 6.73 15.67 16.74
C GLY A 122 7.03 16.08 15.29
N LEU A 123 6.35 15.53 14.28
CA LEU A 123 6.54 15.92 12.87
C LEU A 123 5.69 17.12 12.46
N TYR A 124 4.61 17.41 13.21
CA TYR A 124 3.67 18.47 12.86
C TYR A 124 3.56 19.52 13.94
N HIS A 125 3.75 20.78 13.56
CA HIS A 125 3.56 21.94 14.43
C HIS A 125 2.37 22.77 13.96
N LYS A 126 1.52 23.12 14.92
CA LYS A 126 0.39 24.02 14.70
C LYS A 126 0.93 25.46 14.67
N THR A 127 0.67 26.17 13.58
CA THR A 127 1.00 27.59 13.49
C THR A 127 -0.25 28.43 13.38
N GLU A 128 -0.33 29.47 14.20
CA GLU A 128 -1.29 30.55 14.07
C GLU A 128 -0.71 31.56 13.09
N THR A 129 -1.10 31.50 11.81
CA THR A 129 -0.73 32.55 10.87
C THR A 129 -1.97 33.30 10.43
N ASN A 130 -2.07 34.56 10.84
CA ASN A 130 -2.60 35.56 9.93
C ASN A 130 -1.42 36.06 9.10
N ASN A 131 -1.53 36.07 7.78
CA ASN A 131 -0.46 36.57 6.91
C ASN A 131 -0.35 38.11 6.92
N LYS A 132 -0.82 38.81 7.97
CA LYS A 132 -1.01 40.27 7.95
C LYS A 132 -0.63 41.05 9.22
N GLY A 133 -0.09 40.43 10.28
CA GLY A 133 0.42 41.12 11.46
C GLY A 133 -0.61 41.96 12.25
N GLY A 134 -1.91 41.72 12.07
CA GLY A 134 -2.99 42.42 12.78
C GLY A 134 -3.67 41.52 13.84
N PRO A 135 -4.46 42.07 14.77
CA PRO A 135 -5.24 41.26 15.70
C PRO A 135 -6.28 40.40 14.97
N ILE A 136 -6.43 39.15 15.41
CA ILE A 136 -7.31 38.15 14.83
C ILE A 136 -8.76 38.50 15.18
N VAL A 137 -9.50 39.05 14.21
CA VAL A 137 -10.95 39.23 14.30
C VAL A 137 -11.57 38.19 13.35
N GLU A 138 -12.04 37.09 13.93
CA GLU A 138 -12.93 36.07 13.33
C GLU A 138 -12.43 35.27 12.11
N SER A 139 -11.61 34.23 12.36
CA SER A 139 -11.82 32.80 11.99
C SER A 139 -10.53 32.01 12.28
N PRO A 140 -10.47 30.99 13.16
CA PRO A 140 -9.22 30.37 13.56
C PRO A 140 -8.75 29.35 12.51
N GLY A 141 -8.16 29.84 11.43
CA GLY A 141 -7.52 29.03 10.42
C GLY A 141 -6.10 28.62 10.84
N PHE A 142 -5.96 27.58 11.65
CA PHE A 142 -4.65 27.02 12.00
C PHE A 142 -3.99 26.34 10.80
N GLN A 143 -2.70 26.52 10.57
CA GLN A 143 -1.94 25.74 9.57
C GLN A 143 -1.07 24.69 10.28
N TRP A 144 -1.08 23.45 9.79
CA TRP A 144 -0.12 22.45 10.21
C TRP A 144 1.10 22.52 9.31
N ILE A 145 2.28 22.64 9.92
CA ILE A 145 3.55 22.62 9.21
C ILE A 145 4.23 21.30 9.53
N PHE A 146 4.53 20.53 8.48
CA PHE A 146 5.43 19.40 8.61
C PHE A 146 6.86 19.90 8.80
N GLN A 147 7.55 19.40 9.80
CA GLN A 147 8.96 19.61 10.04
C GLN A 147 9.54 18.35 10.67
N ASP A 148 10.46 17.70 9.95
CA ASP A 148 11.21 16.57 10.50
C ASP A 148 12.36 17.13 11.37
N PRO A 149 12.35 16.93 12.71
CA PRO A 149 13.42 17.40 13.59
C PRO A 149 14.76 16.70 13.33
N ASP A 150 14.75 15.53 12.69
CA ASP A 150 15.94 14.74 12.37
C ASP A 150 16.48 14.97 10.97
N ALA A 151 15.71 15.66 10.13
CA ALA A 151 16.09 16.06 8.79
C ALA A 151 15.68 17.52 8.53
N PRO A 152 16.37 18.50 9.16
CA PRO A 152 15.99 19.92 9.10
C PRO A 152 16.08 20.53 7.69
N ASP A 153 16.77 19.86 6.77
CA ASP A 153 16.89 20.26 5.37
C ASP A 153 15.64 19.90 4.52
N ILE A 154 14.72 19.09 5.05
CA ILE A 154 13.45 18.81 4.39
C ILE A 154 12.60 20.08 4.43
N ARG A 155 12.16 20.54 3.24
CA ARG A 155 11.38 21.76 3.13
C ARG A 155 10.10 21.66 3.97
N PRO A 156 9.85 22.64 4.86
CA PRO A 156 8.60 22.68 5.60
C PRO A 156 7.42 22.71 4.64
N GLN A 157 6.50 21.76 4.77
CA GLN A 157 5.29 21.73 3.96
C GLN A 157 4.13 22.26 4.79
N ARG A 158 3.43 23.26 4.25
CA ARG A 158 2.20 23.78 4.83
C ARG A 158 1.04 22.92 4.36
N MET A 159 0.30 22.35 5.30
CA MET A 159 -0.95 21.67 5.03
C MET A 159 -2.10 22.62 5.38
N ALA A 160 -3.09 22.74 4.49
CA ALA A 160 -4.26 23.56 4.78
C ALA A 160 -5.13 22.91 5.88
N LEU A 161 -6.16 23.61 6.37
CA LEU A 161 -7.07 23.06 7.37
C LEU A 161 -7.78 21.82 6.84
N GLY A 162 -7.82 20.77 7.66
CA GLY A 162 -8.46 19.49 7.33
C GLY A 162 -7.51 18.40 6.81
N PHE A 163 -6.21 18.68 6.72
CA PHE A 163 -5.24 17.71 6.24
C PHE A 163 -4.82 16.73 7.34
N MET A 164 -4.71 15.47 6.94
CA MET A 164 -4.68 14.29 7.80
C MET A 164 -3.46 14.29 8.70
N ARG A 165 -3.73 14.43 9.99
CA ARG A 165 -2.98 13.76 11.03
C ARG A 165 -3.61 12.40 11.25
N CYS A 166 -2.88 11.46 11.81
CA CYS A 166 -3.45 10.19 12.25
C CYS A 166 -4.64 10.46 13.17
N VAL A 167 -5.83 10.10 12.69
CA VAL A 167 -7.07 10.13 13.47
C VAL A 167 -7.51 8.71 13.78
N ASP A 168 -8.06 8.49 14.98
CA ASP A 168 -8.57 7.17 15.38
C ASP A 168 -9.66 6.66 14.43
N THR A 169 -10.41 7.57 13.81
CA THR A 169 -11.49 7.24 12.89
C THR A 169 -11.66 8.35 11.84
N ALA A 170 -11.63 7.98 10.56
CA ALA A 170 -11.91 8.86 9.43
C ALA A 170 -13.42 9.18 9.34
N ALA A 171 -13.80 10.12 8.48
CA ALA A 171 -15.19 10.61 8.38
C ALA A 171 -16.21 9.54 7.97
N ASN A 172 -15.76 8.44 7.38
CA ASN A 172 -16.57 7.27 7.02
C ASN A 172 -16.71 6.22 8.14
N GLY A 173 -16.15 6.46 9.32
CA GLY A 173 -16.16 5.49 10.43
C GLY A 173 -15.05 4.43 10.35
N LEU A 174 -14.17 4.46 9.35
CA LEU A 174 -13.04 3.54 9.24
C LEU A 174 -11.84 4.06 10.04
N ILE A 175 -11.09 3.13 10.64
CA ILE A 175 -9.83 3.44 11.32
C ILE A 175 -8.81 3.83 10.24
N GLN A 176 -8.20 5.00 10.38
CA GLN A 176 -7.11 5.42 9.49
C GLN A 176 -5.86 4.61 9.83
N VAL A 177 -5.27 3.95 8.83
CA VAL A 177 -4.13 3.05 9.02
C VAL A 177 -2.81 3.69 8.56
N ALA A 178 -2.84 4.40 7.45
CA ALA A 178 -1.72 5.16 6.92
C ALA A 178 -2.27 6.32 6.08
N TYR A 179 -1.38 7.20 5.63
CA TYR A 179 -1.66 8.17 4.59
C TYR A 179 -0.40 8.63 3.88
N VAL A 180 -0.58 9.11 2.65
CA VAL A 180 0.41 9.86 1.89
C VAL A 180 0.18 11.37 2.09
N SER A 181 1.17 12.07 2.66
CA SER A 181 1.08 13.54 2.82
C SER A 181 1.47 14.30 1.56
N ASP A 182 2.39 13.73 0.78
CA ASP A 182 2.78 14.14 -0.57
C ASP A 182 3.49 12.98 -1.30
N ARG A 183 3.96 13.22 -2.53
CA ARG A 183 4.64 12.19 -3.33
C ARG A 183 6.03 11.75 -2.80
N GLU A 184 6.44 12.23 -1.62
CA GLU A 184 7.73 11.92 -1.03
C GLU A 184 7.58 11.25 0.35
N ARG A 185 6.36 11.09 0.88
CA ARG A 185 6.17 10.71 2.29
C ARG A 185 4.94 9.85 2.53
N ILE A 186 5.19 8.70 3.17
CA ILE A 186 4.16 7.82 3.71
C ILE A 186 4.22 7.90 5.23
N ILE A 187 3.08 8.15 5.88
CA ILE A 187 2.94 8.20 7.33
C ILE A 187 2.08 7.02 7.77
N LEU A 188 2.62 6.16 8.65
CA LEU A 188 1.89 5.05 9.25
C LEU A 188 1.29 5.49 10.58
N CYS A 189 -0.01 5.24 10.75
CA CYS A 189 -0.72 5.56 11.98
C CYS A 189 -0.59 4.45 13.02
N PRO A 190 -0.89 4.72 14.31
CA PRO A 190 -0.74 3.72 15.37
C PRO A 190 -1.47 2.40 15.10
N SER A 191 -2.64 2.47 14.44
CA SER A 191 -3.45 1.34 13.98
C SER A 191 -2.74 0.44 12.96
N PHE A 192 -1.72 0.90 12.24
CA PHE A 192 -0.92 0.05 11.34
C PHE A 192 -0.27 -1.10 12.11
N ALA A 193 0.13 -0.89 13.37
CA ALA A 193 0.79 -1.90 14.18
C ALA A 193 -0.11 -3.11 14.50
N SER A 194 -1.44 -2.92 14.54
CA SER A 194 -2.39 -4.00 14.86
C SER A 194 -2.78 -4.86 13.67
N LEU A 195 -2.38 -4.50 12.45
CA LEU A 195 -2.64 -5.31 11.27
C LEU A 195 -1.70 -6.54 11.20
N PRO A 196 -2.17 -7.65 10.61
CA PRO A 196 -1.29 -8.76 10.25
C PRO A 196 -0.16 -8.29 9.33
N ASP A 197 1.06 -8.82 9.51
CA ASP A 197 2.23 -8.37 8.72
C ASP A 197 2.09 -8.64 7.22
N ARG A 198 1.63 -9.85 6.88
CA ARG A 198 1.56 -10.34 5.50
C ARG A 198 0.14 -10.77 5.14
N SER A 199 -0.13 -10.78 3.85
CA SER A 199 -1.34 -11.40 3.31
C SER A 199 -1.30 -12.92 3.56
N ALA A 200 -2.46 -13.58 3.63
CA ALA A 200 -2.50 -15.03 3.82
C ALA A 200 -1.76 -15.78 2.68
N ASN A 201 -1.32 -17.00 2.98
CA ASN A 201 -0.50 -17.81 2.07
C ASN A 201 -1.24 -18.06 0.73
N PRO A 202 -0.63 -17.76 -0.44
CA PRO A 202 -1.27 -17.80 -1.76
C PRO A 202 -1.73 -19.18 -2.25
N HIS A 203 -1.42 -20.24 -1.50
CA HIS A 203 -1.62 -21.62 -1.93
C HIS A 203 -2.72 -22.37 -1.17
N ILE A 204 -3.40 -21.69 -0.23
CA ILE A 204 -4.47 -22.31 0.56
C ILE A 204 -5.77 -21.58 0.23
N PRO A 205 -6.70 -22.22 -0.50
CA PRO A 205 -8.03 -21.66 -0.68
C PRO A 205 -8.63 -21.33 0.67
N LEU A 206 -9.08 -20.09 0.82
CA LEU A 206 -9.80 -19.67 2.02
C LEU A 206 -11.16 -20.38 2.11
N PRO A 207 -11.69 -20.61 3.32
CA PRO A 207 -13.02 -21.16 3.50
C PRO A 207 -14.10 -20.35 2.77
N ASP A 208 -15.10 -21.02 2.20
CA ASP A 208 -16.27 -20.38 1.61
C ASP A 208 -16.92 -19.42 2.61
N GLY A 209 -17.30 -18.23 2.15
CA GLY A 209 -17.88 -17.19 3.00
C GLY A 209 -16.85 -16.23 3.63
N THR A 210 -15.55 -16.46 3.47
CA THR A 210 -14.52 -15.53 3.96
C THR A 210 -14.58 -14.21 3.21
N GLN A 211 -14.61 -13.07 3.92
CA GLN A 211 -14.62 -11.74 3.32
C GLN A 211 -13.20 -11.33 2.90
N LEU A 212 -13.07 -10.75 1.71
CA LEU A 212 -11.79 -10.22 1.24
C LEU A 212 -11.30 -9.06 2.10
N ASP A 213 -12.22 -8.21 2.57
CA ASP A 213 -11.91 -7.05 3.42
C ASP A 213 -11.31 -7.46 4.78
N ASP A 214 -11.56 -8.69 5.23
CA ASP A 214 -10.99 -9.26 6.47
C ASP A 214 -9.55 -9.77 6.26
N GLN A 215 -9.09 -9.86 5.01
CA GLN A 215 -7.73 -10.30 4.66
C GLN A 215 -6.74 -9.13 4.55
N ARG A 216 -7.14 -7.92 4.96
CA ARG A 216 -6.27 -6.73 4.99
C ARG A 216 -5.11 -6.92 5.98
N SER A 217 -3.97 -6.34 5.62
CA SER A 217 -2.66 -6.54 6.23
C SER A 217 -1.81 -5.27 6.12
N LYS A 218 -0.66 -5.24 6.80
CA LYS A 218 0.37 -4.22 6.61
C LYS A 218 0.84 -4.18 5.16
N THR A 219 0.96 -5.35 4.52
CA THR A 219 1.32 -5.48 3.10
C THR A 219 0.30 -4.79 2.18
N THR A 220 -0.98 -5.11 2.32
CA THR A 220 -2.03 -4.52 1.46
C THR A 220 -2.22 -3.03 1.70
N THR A 221 -2.09 -2.58 2.95
CA THR A 221 -2.09 -1.15 3.29
C THR A 221 -0.90 -0.44 2.67
N MET A 222 0.32 -0.97 2.83
CA MET A 222 1.51 -0.35 2.26
C MET A 222 1.45 -0.36 0.72
N PHE A 223 0.91 -1.41 0.10
CA PHE A 223 0.69 -1.44 -1.34
C PHE A 223 -0.23 -0.30 -1.78
N HIS A 224 -1.36 -0.11 -1.08
CA HIS A 224 -2.26 1.01 -1.33
C HIS A 224 -1.54 2.36 -1.26
N GLU A 225 -0.78 2.63 -0.19
CA GLU A 225 -0.06 3.91 -0.05
C GLU A 225 1.03 4.10 -1.12
N LEU A 226 1.75 3.03 -1.47
CA LEU A 226 2.75 3.07 -2.53
C LEU A 226 2.14 3.44 -3.88
N LEU A 227 0.91 3.02 -4.18
CA LEU A 227 0.26 3.38 -5.43
C LEU A 227 0.08 4.90 -5.57
N HIS A 228 -0.20 5.62 -4.48
CA HIS A 228 -0.25 7.10 -4.52
C HIS A 228 1.09 7.74 -4.88
N ILE A 229 2.19 7.12 -4.46
CA ILE A 229 3.56 7.60 -4.71
C ILE A 229 3.99 7.24 -6.14
N MET A 230 3.80 5.97 -6.52
CA MET A 230 4.39 5.36 -7.70
C MET A 230 3.55 5.58 -8.97
N ALA A 231 2.23 5.72 -8.84
CA ALA A 231 1.31 5.88 -9.96
C ALA A 231 0.65 7.27 -9.90
N PRO A 232 1.15 8.27 -10.66
CA PRO A 232 0.78 9.67 -10.49
C PRO A 232 -0.70 9.97 -10.75
N ASP A 233 -1.41 9.10 -11.47
CA ASP A 233 -2.82 9.27 -11.81
C ASP A 233 -3.77 8.76 -10.73
N MET A 234 -3.25 8.12 -9.66
CA MET A 234 -4.06 7.63 -8.55
C MET A 234 -4.74 8.79 -7.83
N VAL A 235 -6.05 8.64 -7.60
CA VAL A 235 -6.81 9.62 -6.82
C VAL A 235 -6.46 9.46 -5.34
N GLY A 236 -6.46 10.58 -4.63
CA GLY A 236 -6.40 10.65 -3.17
C GLY A 236 -7.75 11.06 -2.60
N ASP A 237 -8.19 10.52 -1.46
CA ASP A 237 -9.39 10.97 -0.75
C ASP A 237 -9.25 11.05 0.77
N GLN A 238 -9.18 12.29 1.22
CA GLN A 238 -9.03 12.66 2.63
C GLN A 238 -10.34 12.49 3.43
N SER A 239 -11.48 12.29 2.77
CA SER A 239 -12.78 12.10 3.43
C SER A 239 -13.05 10.64 3.83
N GLY A 240 -12.10 9.74 3.62
CA GLY A 240 -12.31 8.30 3.84
C GLY A 240 -13.27 7.71 2.79
N GLY A 241 -13.20 8.14 1.54
CA GLY A 241 -14.00 7.53 0.48
C GLY A 241 -15.45 8.01 0.39
N VAL A 242 -15.74 9.19 0.94
CA VAL A 242 -17.07 9.82 0.89
C VAL A 242 -17.11 10.91 -0.18
N ALA A 243 -15.97 11.50 -0.54
CA ALA A 243 -15.88 12.59 -1.48
C ALA A 243 -16.24 12.12 -2.89
N LYS A 244 -16.96 12.96 -3.63
CA LYS A 244 -17.25 12.69 -5.04
C LYS A 244 -15.94 12.65 -5.84
N GLY A 245 -15.70 11.55 -6.54
CA GLY A 245 -14.47 11.35 -7.32
C GLY A 245 -13.23 11.05 -6.48
N GLY A 246 -13.39 10.86 -5.16
CA GLY A 246 -12.34 10.36 -4.29
C GLY A 246 -12.19 8.84 -4.36
N GLU A 247 -11.19 8.32 -3.66
CA GLU A 247 -10.97 6.89 -3.43
C GLU A 247 -12.22 6.20 -2.89
N ARG A 248 -12.25 4.87 -2.98
CA ARG A 248 -13.25 4.05 -2.32
C ARG A 248 -12.57 2.87 -1.64
N TYR A 249 -12.91 2.67 -0.39
CA TYR A 249 -12.37 1.61 0.45
C TYR A 249 -13.32 0.43 0.54
N ASN A 250 -12.76 -0.73 0.86
CA ASN A 250 -13.43 -2.02 0.98
C ASN A 250 -14.07 -2.46 -0.35
N PHE A 251 -14.50 -3.72 -0.43
CA PHE A 251 -15.06 -4.26 -1.66
C PHE A 251 -16.31 -3.49 -2.13
N ALA A 252 -17.23 -3.18 -1.22
CA ALA A 252 -18.46 -2.45 -1.54
C ALA A 252 -18.18 -1.04 -2.09
N GLY A 253 -17.17 -0.35 -1.55
CA GLY A 253 -16.76 0.95 -2.04
C GLY A 253 -16.14 0.85 -3.43
N ILE A 254 -15.21 -0.09 -3.63
CA ILE A 254 -14.59 -0.34 -4.94
C ILE A 254 -15.67 -0.60 -6.00
N HIS A 255 -16.64 -1.47 -5.68
CA HIS A 255 -17.71 -1.84 -6.61
C HIS A 255 -18.67 -0.68 -6.93
N SER A 256 -18.71 0.36 -6.09
CA SER A 256 -19.49 1.58 -6.36
C SER A 256 -18.86 2.49 -7.42
N LEU A 257 -17.60 2.25 -7.80
CA LEU A 257 -16.93 2.98 -8.87
C LEU A 257 -17.47 2.49 -10.23
N ALA A 258 -18.01 3.41 -11.03
CA ALA A 258 -18.69 3.09 -12.29
C ALA A 258 -17.72 2.74 -13.45
N GLY A 259 -16.82 1.79 -13.23
CA GLY A 259 -15.81 1.37 -14.20
C GLY A 259 -14.67 2.38 -14.40
N PRO A 260 -13.84 2.22 -15.44
CA PRO A 260 -12.78 3.18 -15.75
C PRO A 260 -13.37 4.55 -16.16
N PRO A 261 -12.66 5.66 -15.90
CA PRO A 261 -11.30 5.72 -15.35
C PRO A 261 -11.23 5.62 -13.82
N ASP A 262 -12.36 5.72 -13.12
CA ASP A 262 -12.36 5.89 -11.67
C ASP A 262 -11.89 4.62 -10.93
N SER A 263 -12.31 3.45 -11.41
CA SER A 263 -11.92 2.16 -10.81
C SER A 263 -10.41 1.89 -10.89
N VAL A 264 -9.77 2.25 -12.00
CA VAL A 264 -8.31 2.06 -12.23
C VAL A 264 -7.45 3.14 -11.60
N ARG A 265 -8.03 4.29 -11.26
CA ARG A 265 -7.34 5.36 -10.53
C ARG A 265 -7.52 5.25 -9.02
N ASN A 266 -8.33 4.31 -8.54
CA ASN A 266 -8.50 4.04 -7.12
C ASN A 266 -7.43 3.04 -6.64
N PRO A 267 -6.46 3.45 -5.80
CA PRO A 267 -5.37 2.56 -5.38
C PRO A 267 -5.87 1.36 -4.58
N HIS A 268 -6.98 1.52 -3.84
CA HIS A 268 -7.59 0.41 -3.11
C HIS A 268 -8.11 -0.69 -4.05
N SER A 269 -8.65 -0.34 -5.24
CA SER A 269 -9.08 -1.31 -6.24
C SER A 269 -7.93 -2.21 -6.70
N ILE A 270 -6.76 -1.62 -6.97
CA ILE A 270 -5.58 -2.35 -7.45
C ILE A 270 -4.98 -3.23 -6.35
N ALA A 271 -4.80 -2.68 -5.14
CA ALA A 271 -4.28 -3.44 -4.01
C ALA A 271 -5.16 -4.65 -3.66
N MET A 272 -6.49 -4.45 -3.64
CA MET A 272 -7.45 -5.51 -3.31
C MET A 272 -7.64 -6.51 -4.46
N TYR A 273 -7.56 -6.08 -5.73
CA TYR A 273 -7.50 -6.98 -6.88
C TYR A 273 -6.28 -7.91 -6.82
N CYS A 274 -5.11 -7.34 -6.49
CA CYS A 274 -3.90 -8.12 -6.31
C CYS A 274 -4.03 -9.09 -5.12
N LEU A 275 -4.70 -8.70 -4.04
CA LEU A 275 -4.96 -9.58 -2.90
C LEU A 275 -5.85 -10.75 -3.30
N ALA A 276 -6.96 -10.49 -3.99
CA ALA A 276 -7.87 -11.52 -4.46
C ALA A 276 -7.17 -12.59 -5.32
N LEU A 277 -6.37 -12.17 -6.30
CA LEU A 277 -5.65 -13.09 -7.19
C LEU A 277 -4.43 -13.76 -6.56
N TRP A 278 -3.86 -13.15 -5.51
CA TRP A 278 -2.81 -13.74 -4.69
C TRP A 278 -3.33 -14.87 -3.82
N LEU A 279 -4.44 -14.64 -3.11
CA LEU A 279 -5.08 -15.65 -2.25
C LEU A 279 -5.52 -16.89 -3.03
N GLY A 280 -5.80 -16.75 -4.33
CA GLY A 280 -6.05 -17.85 -5.24
C GLY A 280 -7.27 -18.71 -4.88
N GLY A 281 -7.53 -19.73 -5.70
CA GLY A 281 -8.51 -20.80 -5.40
C GLY A 281 -9.98 -20.41 -5.30
N ASN A 282 -10.30 -19.11 -5.30
CA ASN A 282 -11.64 -18.58 -5.10
C ASN A 282 -12.04 -17.62 -6.22
N ASP A 283 -13.32 -17.61 -6.55
CA ASP A 283 -13.96 -16.50 -7.24
C ASP A 283 -14.25 -15.38 -6.23
N TRP A 284 -13.75 -14.19 -6.53
CA TRP A 284 -13.90 -12.99 -5.69
C TRP A 284 -14.92 -12.01 -6.26
N SER A 285 -15.78 -12.47 -7.17
CA SER A 285 -16.75 -11.62 -7.86
C SER A 285 -17.73 -10.85 -6.96
N THR A 286 -17.87 -11.29 -5.72
CA THR A 286 -18.76 -10.70 -4.72
C THR A 286 -18.01 -10.14 -3.50
N GLY A 287 -16.67 -10.14 -3.51
CA GLY A 287 -15.85 -9.80 -2.34
C GLY A 287 -15.84 -10.88 -1.25
N VAL A 288 -16.58 -11.97 -1.48
CA VAL A 288 -16.65 -13.16 -0.62
C VAL A 288 -15.97 -14.31 -1.34
N ALA A 289 -15.10 -15.04 -0.65
CA ALA A 289 -14.46 -16.24 -1.17
C ALA A 289 -15.53 -17.26 -1.56
N ARG A 290 -15.64 -17.58 -2.85
CA ARG A 290 -16.44 -18.69 -3.37
C ARG A 290 -15.52 -19.72 -4.01
N PRO A 291 -15.51 -20.98 -3.55
CA PRO A 291 -14.74 -22.03 -4.21
C PRO A 291 -15.12 -22.08 -5.69
N TYR A 292 -14.12 -21.97 -6.56
CA TYR A 292 -14.37 -22.14 -7.97
C TYR A 292 -14.70 -23.62 -8.23
N PRO A 293 -15.82 -23.96 -8.90
CA PRO A 293 -16.10 -25.35 -9.24
C PRO A 293 -15.03 -25.84 -10.21
N LEU A 294 -14.14 -26.72 -9.72
CA LEU A 294 -13.12 -27.40 -10.51
C LEU A 294 -13.76 -28.36 -11.52
#